data_AF-A0AAN6PYN5-F1
#
_entry.id   AF-A0AAN6PYN5-F1
#
_cell.length_a   1.000
_cell.length_b   1.000
_cell.length_c   1.000
_cell.angle_alpha   90.00
_cell.angle_beta   90.00
_cell.angle_gamma   90.00
#
_symmetry.space_group_name_H-M   'P 1'
#
loop_
_entity.id
_entity.type
_entity.pdbx_description
1 polymer ?
#
loop_
_entity_poly.entity_id
_entity_poly.type
_entity_poly.pdbx_seq_one_letter_code
_entity_poly.pdbx_strand_id
1 'polypeptide(L)'
;MALHMLMTASSLGYTPSTLSLMNTLLSQRPSSFSKTRARLRDVESRFKRLLRTENNPDAMTLQGRLILKEGGSSLEALNYFNRAIEAGRPKSSNPSSSSSNEPSPSSSSPRPRPPRWTFEGSCYLNRGSILLQQRKPDQAAAAFRVAALELGLAEGYVQLAKLLPPAEERETYLMSAAQAGHVEACRLLALDLARRASDASFPGGDGDRAYAVSMAREWVQIDPDVGQEDGVVAELEERVGKWWADKERHHPEEHRNTDRKPLHVNFGSKK
;
A
#
# COMPACT_ATOMS: atom_id res chain seq x y z
N MET A 1 11.14 20.70 -22.53
CA MET A 1 10.20 21.75 -22.97
C MET A 1 8.99 21.95 -22.03
N ALA A 2 8.38 20.89 -21.46
CA ALA A 2 7.21 21.02 -20.58
C ALA A 2 7.39 21.94 -19.35
N LEU A 3 8.55 21.90 -18.68
CA LEU A 3 8.80 22.71 -17.48
C LEU A 3 8.73 24.23 -17.75
N HIS A 4 9.26 24.69 -18.89
CA HIS A 4 9.22 26.11 -19.25
C HIS A 4 7.78 26.59 -19.47
N MET A 5 6.96 25.78 -20.16
CA MET A 5 5.54 26.09 -20.36
C MET A 5 4.79 26.20 -19.03
N LEU A 6 5.03 25.28 -18.09
CA LEU A 6 4.44 25.33 -16.75
C LEU A 6 4.90 26.58 -15.98
N MET A 7 6.17 26.95 -16.08
CA MET A 7 6.71 28.17 -15.45
C MET A 7 6.03 29.43 -16.00
N THR A 8 5.91 29.55 -17.32
CA THR A 8 5.23 30.67 -17.99
C THR A 8 3.75 30.71 -17.59
N ALA A 9 3.03 29.59 -17.65
CA ALA A 9 1.63 29.54 -17.24
C ALA A 9 1.44 29.90 -15.77
N SER A 10 2.33 29.44 -14.88
CA SER A 10 2.34 29.86 -13.47
C SER A 10 2.59 31.36 -13.31
N SER A 11 3.50 31.96 -14.09
CA SER A 11 3.74 33.42 -14.04
C SER A 11 2.53 34.24 -14.50
N LEU A 12 1.70 33.69 -15.39
CA LEU A 12 0.43 34.28 -15.82
C LEU A 12 -0.70 34.05 -14.81
N GLY A 13 -0.42 33.42 -13.66
CA GLY A 13 -1.40 33.18 -12.60
C GLY A 13 -2.23 31.90 -12.77
N TYR A 14 -1.89 31.01 -13.71
CA TYR A 14 -2.63 29.77 -13.89
C TYR A 14 -2.36 28.79 -12.74
N THR A 15 -3.35 28.64 -11.85
CA THR A 15 -3.26 27.84 -10.61
C THR A 15 -2.82 26.38 -10.84
N PRO A 16 -3.38 25.62 -11.80
CA PRO A 16 -2.97 24.21 -12.02
C PRO A 16 -1.48 24.06 -12.34
N SER A 17 -0.87 25.03 -13.05
CA SER A 17 0.57 25.01 -13.33
C SER A 17 1.40 25.27 -12.08
N THR A 18 0.96 26.17 -11.20
CA THR A 18 1.61 26.40 -9.91
C THR A 18 1.56 25.14 -9.05
N LEU A 19 0.40 24.47 -8.95
CA LEU A 19 0.25 23.21 -8.21
C LEU A 19 1.10 22.08 -8.81
N SER A 20 1.15 21.96 -10.14
CA SER A 20 1.96 20.95 -10.84
C SER A 20 3.46 21.14 -10.60
N LEU A 21 3.95 22.39 -10.62
CA LEU A 21 5.34 22.70 -10.31
C LEU A 21 5.69 22.38 -8.85
N MET A 22 4.79 22.69 -7.92
CA MET A 22 4.97 22.33 -6.51
C MET A 22 4.97 20.80 -6.30
N ASN A 23 4.09 20.05 -6.97
CA ASN A 23 4.12 18.60 -6.92
C ASN A 23 5.40 18.01 -7.55
N THR A 24 5.92 18.64 -8.61
CA THR A 24 7.21 18.27 -9.22
C THR A 24 8.37 18.50 -8.25
N LEU A 25 8.35 19.60 -7.50
CA LEU A 25 9.31 19.87 -6.42
C LEU A 25 9.25 18.78 -5.34
N LEU A 26 8.03 18.39 -4.91
CA LEU A 26 7.84 17.33 -3.92
C LEU A 26 8.27 15.95 -4.40
N SER A 27 8.36 15.73 -5.70
CA SER A 27 8.81 14.46 -6.29
C SER A 27 10.34 14.37 -6.40
N GLN A 28 11.07 15.47 -6.17
CA GLN A 28 12.53 15.46 -6.25
C GLN A 28 13.17 14.66 -5.12
N ARG A 29 14.31 14.03 -5.41
CA ARG A 29 15.15 13.38 -4.39
C ARG A 29 15.67 14.42 -3.38
N PRO A 30 15.96 14.04 -2.11
CA PRO A 30 16.47 14.96 -1.09
C PRO A 30 17.68 15.78 -1.56
N SER A 31 18.62 15.16 -2.29
CA SER A 31 19.83 15.82 -2.82
C SER A 31 19.56 16.92 -3.85
N SER A 32 18.44 16.83 -4.58
CA SER A 32 18.07 17.79 -5.64
C SER A 32 16.98 18.77 -5.21
N PHE A 33 16.38 18.55 -4.05
CA PHE A 33 15.25 19.33 -3.55
C PHE A 33 15.62 20.79 -3.30
N SER A 34 16.72 21.06 -2.59
CA SER A 34 17.17 22.42 -2.26
C SER A 34 17.50 23.23 -3.53
N LYS A 35 18.23 22.63 -4.47
CA LYS A 35 18.58 23.26 -5.76
C LYS A 35 17.35 23.56 -6.59
N THR A 36 16.40 22.63 -6.68
CA THR A 36 15.16 22.82 -7.44
C THR A 36 14.28 23.88 -6.79
N ARG A 37 14.16 23.87 -5.46
CA ARG A 37 13.42 24.89 -4.71
C ARG A 37 13.95 26.29 -4.97
N ALA A 38 15.28 26.47 -4.93
CA ALA A 38 15.90 27.77 -5.19
C ALA A 38 15.53 28.35 -6.56
N ARG A 39 15.28 27.49 -7.56
CA ARG A 39 14.82 27.86 -8.90
C ARG A 39 13.32 28.15 -8.98
N LEU A 40 12.53 27.66 -8.03
CA LEU A 40 11.07 27.78 -8.00
C LEU A 40 10.58 28.80 -6.95
N ARG A 41 11.44 29.72 -6.49
CA ARG A 41 11.09 30.73 -5.46
C ARG A 41 9.86 31.58 -5.82
N ASP A 42 9.75 31.99 -7.08
CA ASP A 42 8.60 32.77 -7.54
C ASP A 42 7.31 31.94 -7.55
N VAL A 43 7.42 30.66 -7.89
CA VAL A 43 6.31 29.69 -7.85
C VAL A 43 5.87 29.49 -6.41
N GLU A 44 6.80 29.32 -5.48
CA GLU A 44 6.52 29.17 -4.06
C GLU A 44 5.81 30.43 -3.50
N SER A 45 6.20 31.61 -3.96
CA SER A 45 5.56 32.87 -3.56
C SER A 45 4.11 32.96 -4.05
N ARG A 46 3.84 32.51 -5.28
CA ARG A 46 2.46 32.39 -5.82
C ARG A 46 1.66 31.31 -5.10
N PHE A 47 2.27 30.18 -4.80
CA PHE A 47 1.65 29.11 -4.02
C PHE A 47 1.26 29.57 -2.60
N LYS A 48 2.14 30.33 -1.93
CA LYS A 48 1.84 30.95 -0.62
C LYS A 48 0.71 31.97 -0.71
N ARG A 49 0.61 32.72 -1.82
CA ARG A 49 -0.52 33.61 -2.08
C ARG A 49 -1.82 32.82 -2.24
N LEU A 50 -1.79 31.76 -3.04
CA LEU A 50 -2.92 30.85 -3.26
C LEU A 50 -3.48 30.31 -1.94
N LEU A 51 -2.62 29.86 -1.02
CA LEU A 51 -3.02 29.37 0.30
C LEU A 51 -3.72 30.42 1.19
N ARG A 52 -3.46 31.71 0.95
CA ARG A 52 -4.07 32.81 1.70
C ARG A 52 -5.41 33.27 1.09
N THR A 53 -5.51 33.21 -0.24
CA THR A 53 -6.65 33.77 -0.97
C THR A 53 -7.73 32.74 -1.27
N GLU A 54 -7.35 31.48 -1.46
CA GLU A 54 -8.26 30.42 -1.91
C GLU A 54 -8.33 29.28 -0.90
N ASN A 55 -9.54 28.79 -0.65
CA ASN A 55 -9.76 27.57 0.11
C ASN A 55 -9.59 26.33 -0.79
N ASN A 56 -8.39 26.16 -1.35
CA ASN A 56 -8.10 25.13 -2.34
C ASN A 56 -7.54 23.84 -1.67
N PRO A 57 -8.24 22.69 -1.75
CA PRO A 57 -7.81 21.45 -1.10
C PRO A 57 -6.52 20.86 -1.67
N ASP A 58 -6.27 21.03 -2.97
CA ASP A 58 -5.02 20.60 -3.61
C ASP A 58 -3.84 21.40 -3.05
N ALA A 59 -3.99 22.72 -2.92
CA ALA A 59 -2.95 23.58 -2.35
C ALA A 59 -2.62 23.22 -0.90
N MET A 60 -3.65 23.00 -0.07
CA MET A 60 -3.46 22.61 1.33
C MET A 60 -2.78 21.23 1.44
N THR A 61 -3.17 20.27 0.60
CA THR A 61 -2.54 18.95 0.58
C THR A 61 -1.06 19.04 0.23
N LEU A 62 -0.70 19.84 -0.79
CA LEU A 62 0.70 20.04 -1.17
C LEU A 62 1.50 20.77 -0.08
N GLN A 63 0.90 21.73 0.64
CA GLN A 63 1.57 22.40 1.76
C GLN A 63 1.87 21.43 2.91
N GLY A 64 0.93 20.55 3.27
CA GLY A 64 1.16 19.51 4.28
C GLY A 64 2.31 18.58 3.88
N ARG A 65 2.34 18.13 2.62
CA ARG A 65 3.44 17.30 2.08
C ARG A 65 4.78 18.06 2.05
N LEU A 66 4.76 19.35 1.76
CA LEU A 66 5.95 20.20 1.76
C LEU A 66 6.57 20.31 3.16
N ILE A 67 5.75 20.54 4.18
CA ILE A 67 6.19 20.56 5.59
C ILE A 67 6.84 19.23 5.96
N LEU A 68 6.21 18.09 5.64
CA LEU A 68 6.78 16.77 5.91
C LEU A 68 8.12 16.57 5.20
N LYS A 69 8.22 17.00 3.93
CA LYS A 69 9.45 16.85 3.14
C LYS A 69 10.61 17.71 3.64
N GLU A 70 10.30 18.83 4.28
CA GLU A 70 11.27 19.71 4.93
C GLU A 70 11.68 19.24 6.33
N GLY A 71 11.08 18.16 6.85
CA GLY A 71 11.28 17.72 8.22
C GLY A 71 10.59 18.60 9.26
N GLY A 72 9.56 19.36 8.84
CA GLY A 72 8.76 20.20 9.72
C GLY A 72 7.81 19.40 10.63
N SER A 73 7.01 20.13 11.42
CA SER A 73 6.12 19.52 12.41
C SER A 73 5.01 18.68 11.77
N SER A 74 4.92 17.41 12.16
CA SER A 74 3.83 16.52 11.73
C SER A 74 2.45 17.03 12.17
N LEU A 75 2.38 17.77 13.29
CA LEU A 75 1.12 18.38 13.75
C LEU A 75 0.65 19.49 12.80
N GLU A 76 1.58 20.32 12.32
CA GLU A 76 1.26 21.38 11.36
C GLU A 76 0.82 20.79 10.02
N ALA A 77 1.52 19.77 9.52
CA ALA A 77 1.13 19.06 8.31
C ALA A 77 -0.28 18.44 8.45
N LEU A 78 -0.58 17.83 9.60
CA LEU A 78 -1.90 17.26 9.89
C LEU A 78 -3.01 18.32 9.83
N ASN A 79 -2.76 19.53 10.33
CA ASN A 79 -3.72 20.63 10.25
C ASN A 79 -4.03 21.00 8.79
N TYR A 80 -3.02 21.04 7.91
CA TYR A 80 -3.23 21.27 6.48
C TYR A 80 -4.04 20.15 5.82
N PHE A 81 -3.78 18.88 6.15
CA PHE A 81 -4.57 17.76 5.61
C PHE A 81 -6.02 17.80 6.09
N ASN A 82 -6.27 18.13 7.36
CA ASN A 82 -7.64 18.27 7.87
C ASN A 82 -8.39 19.42 7.18
N ARG A 83 -7.71 20.57 6.96
CA ARG A 83 -8.30 21.70 6.22
C ARG A 83 -8.56 21.35 4.75
N ALA A 84 -7.68 20.58 4.12
CA ALA A 84 -7.89 20.10 2.75
C ALA A 84 -9.15 19.21 2.65
N ILE A 85 -9.32 18.29 3.59
CA ILE A 85 -10.52 17.43 3.64
C ILE A 85 -11.77 18.27 3.81
N GLU A 86 -11.76 19.24 4.72
CA GLU A 86 -12.92 20.12 4.95
C GLU A 86 -13.24 20.97 3.71
N ALA A 87 -12.22 21.54 3.06
CA ALA A 87 -12.38 22.31 1.83
C ALA A 87 -12.91 21.47 0.66
N GLY A 88 -12.57 20.18 0.61
CA GLY A 88 -13.02 19.22 -0.40
C GLY A 88 -14.38 18.57 -0.12
N ARG A 89 -15.04 18.89 1.01
CA ARG A 89 -16.39 18.38 1.29
C ARG A 89 -17.41 19.05 0.35
N PRO A 90 -18.35 18.29 -0.23
CA PRO A 90 -19.44 18.88 -1.00
C PRO A 90 -20.26 19.79 -0.08
N LYS A 91 -20.47 21.05 -0.48
CA LYS A 91 -21.25 22.05 0.27
C LYS A 91 -22.76 21.74 0.34
N SER A 92 -23.18 20.59 -0.17
CA SER A 92 -24.56 20.14 -0.22
C SER A 92 -24.71 18.84 0.55
N SER A 93 -24.98 18.95 1.84
CA SER A 93 -25.75 17.93 2.56
C SER A 93 -26.77 18.66 3.44
N ASN A 94 -27.90 19.04 2.84
CA ASN A 94 -29.14 19.07 3.60
C ASN A 94 -29.38 17.64 4.14
N PRO A 95 -29.65 17.43 5.43
CA PRO A 95 -29.90 16.11 6.00
C PRO A 95 -31.30 15.58 5.68
N SER A 96 -31.75 15.72 4.43
CA SER A 96 -33.13 15.38 4.03
C SER A 96 -33.18 14.84 2.60
N SER A 97 -32.68 13.61 2.42
CA SER A 97 -33.19 12.71 1.39
C SER A 97 -32.94 11.27 1.85
N SER A 98 -33.85 10.81 2.69
CA SER A 98 -34.15 9.41 2.92
C SER A 98 -34.67 8.76 1.63
N SER A 99 -34.48 7.43 1.56
CA SER A 99 -35.26 6.46 0.78
C SER A 99 -34.84 6.18 -0.67
N SER A 100 -34.13 5.08 -0.84
CA SER A 100 -34.70 3.93 -1.57
C SER A 100 -34.16 2.64 -0.98
N ASN A 101 -35.11 1.79 -0.57
CA ASN A 101 -34.91 0.40 -0.21
C ASN A 101 -34.48 -0.40 -1.44
N GLU A 102 -33.40 -1.17 -1.33
CA GLU A 102 -33.30 -2.48 -2.00
C GLU A 102 -32.36 -3.40 -1.19
N PRO A 103 -32.84 -4.54 -0.66
CA PRO A 103 -31.99 -5.54 -0.06
C PRO A 103 -31.52 -6.51 -1.16
N SER A 104 -30.42 -6.17 -1.83
CA SER A 104 -29.72 -7.11 -2.70
C SER A 104 -28.54 -7.75 -1.93
N PRO A 105 -28.52 -9.08 -1.73
CA PRO A 105 -27.40 -9.77 -1.12
C PRO A 105 -26.35 -10.02 -2.21
N SER A 106 -25.63 -8.97 -2.60
CA SER A 106 -24.42 -9.12 -3.41
C SER A 106 -23.26 -8.49 -2.66
N SER A 107 -22.33 -9.35 -2.27
CA SER A 107 -21.02 -9.11 -1.68
C SER A 107 -20.06 -8.31 -2.57
N SER A 108 -20.56 -7.34 -3.34
CA SER A 108 -19.73 -6.45 -4.13
C SER A 108 -19.18 -5.36 -3.23
N SER A 109 -17.90 -5.43 -2.89
CA SER A 109 -17.16 -4.31 -2.34
C SER A 109 -17.51 -3.03 -3.12
N PRO A 110 -17.76 -1.90 -2.43
CA PRO A 110 -18.16 -0.66 -3.10
C PRO A 110 -17.13 -0.30 -4.16
N ARG A 111 -17.60 -0.06 -5.40
CA ARG A 111 -16.71 0.32 -6.50
C ARG A 111 -15.97 1.61 -6.15
N PRO A 112 -14.66 1.71 -6.43
CA PRO A 112 -13.92 2.94 -6.22
C PRO A 112 -14.55 4.12 -6.96
N ARG A 113 -14.67 5.26 -6.27
CA ARG A 113 -15.09 6.54 -6.84
C ARG A 113 -13.88 7.34 -7.31
N PRO A 114 -14.03 8.23 -8.31
CA PRO A 114 -12.98 9.17 -8.64
C PRO A 114 -12.70 10.12 -7.45
N PRO A 115 -11.46 10.64 -7.36
CA PRO A 115 -11.13 11.64 -6.36
C PRO A 115 -11.86 12.96 -6.66
N ARG A 116 -12.30 13.65 -5.61
CA ARG A 116 -13.01 14.94 -5.65
C ARG A 116 -12.07 16.10 -5.98
N TRP A 117 -10.80 15.97 -5.61
CA TRP A 117 -9.71 16.89 -5.97
C TRP A 117 -8.45 16.08 -6.27
N THR A 118 -7.51 16.66 -7.01
CA THR A 118 -6.36 15.98 -7.60
C THR A 118 -5.55 15.15 -6.58
N PHE A 119 -5.33 15.71 -5.39
CA PHE A 119 -4.49 15.11 -4.36
C PHE A 119 -5.27 14.49 -3.19
N GLU A 120 -6.56 14.17 -3.35
CA GLU A 120 -7.39 13.56 -2.29
C GLU A 120 -6.75 12.31 -1.71
N GLY A 121 -6.30 11.39 -2.57
CA GLY A 121 -5.64 10.15 -2.17
C GLY A 121 -4.41 10.38 -1.29
N SER A 122 -3.48 11.22 -1.78
CA SER A 122 -2.27 11.56 -1.03
C SER A 122 -2.59 12.26 0.30
N CYS A 123 -3.65 13.07 0.36
CA CYS A 123 -4.08 13.71 1.60
C CYS A 123 -4.44 12.68 2.68
N TYR A 124 -5.28 11.69 2.35
CA TYR A 124 -5.68 10.64 3.29
C TYR A 124 -4.53 9.72 3.69
N LEU A 125 -3.66 9.35 2.74
CA LEU A 125 -2.47 8.53 3.03
C LEU A 125 -1.52 9.22 4.01
N ASN A 126 -1.15 10.49 3.74
CA ASN A 126 -0.24 11.23 4.62
C ASN A 126 -0.87 11.52 5.99
N ARG A 127 -2.17 11.84 6.03
CA ARG A 127 -2.92 11.99 7.28
C ARG A 127 -2.90 10.70 8.10
N GLY A 128 -3.17 9.55 7.48
CA GLY A 128 -3.13 8.24 8.15
C GLY A 128 -1.76 7.93 8.73
N SER A 129 -0.69 8.16 7.98
CA SER A 129 0.69 7.94 8.43
C SER A 129 1.05 8.80 9.65
N ILE A 130 0.69 10.09 9.65
CA ILE A 130 0.91 10.96 10.83
C ILE A 130 0.09 10.46 12.04
N LEU A 131 -1.15 10.03 11.83
CA LEU A 131 -2.00 9.54 12.92
C LEU A 131 -1.44 8.25 13.55
N LEU A 132 -0.84 7.35 12.76
CA LEU A 132 -0.10 6.20 13.29
C LEU A 132 1.09 6.61 14.14
N GLN A 133 1.88 7.58 13.69
CA GLN A 133 3.00 8.11 14.47
C GLN A 133 2.54 8.71 15.80
N GLN A 134 1.34 9.32 15.82
CA GLN A 134 0.68 9.82 17.03
C GLN A 134 -0.01 8.75 17.88
N ARG A 135 0.17 7.45 17.57
CA ARG A 135 -0.48 6.32 18.28
C ARG A 135 -2.01 6.39 18.26
N LYS A 136 -2.61 6.88 17.16
CA LYS A 136 -4.07 6.93 16.94
C LYS A 136 -4.49 5.96 15.83
N PRO A 137 -4.42 4.64 16.08
CA PRO A 137 -4.64 3.62 15.04
C PRO A 137 -6.04 3.68 14.43
N ASP A 138 -7.09 3.93 15.22
CA ASP A 138 -8.47 3.95 14.72
C ASP A 138 -8.71 5.09 13.72
N GLN A 139 -8.15 6.28 14.02
CA GLN A 139 -8.26 7.43 13.13
C GLN A 139 -7.41 7.27 11.87
N ALA A 140 -6.26 6.59 11.99
CA ALA A 140 -5.44 6.24 10.85
C ALA A 140 -6.14 5.22 9.95
N ALA A 141 -6.73 4.16 10.53
CA ALA A 141 -7.51 3.16 9.82
C ALA A 141 -8.69 3.82 9.08
N ALA A 142 -9.39 4.77 9.71
CA ALA A 142 -10.44 5.54 9.03
C ALA A 142 -9.90 6.33 7.81
N ALA A 143 -8.71 6.93 7.92
CA ALA A 143 -8.08 7.61 6.78
C ALA A 143 -7.71 6.63 5.65
N PHE A 144 -7.11 5.49 5.99
CA PHE A 144 -6.72 4.47 5.03
C PHE A 144 -7.91 3.78 4.38
N ARG A 145 -9.03 3.61 5.07
CA ARG A 145 -10.29 3.11 4.48
C ARG A 145 -10.79 4.01 3.36
N VAL A 146 -10.72 5.33 3.51
CA VAL A 146 -11.07 6.25 2.41
C VAL A 146 -10.10 6.05 1.23
N ALA A 147 -8.79 6.01 1.48
CA ALA A 147 -7.81 5.78 0.43
C ALA A 147 -7.98 4.43 -0.29
N ALA A 148 -8.27 3.35 0.45
CA ALA A 148 -8.39 1.99 -0.06
C ALA A 148 -9.75 1.74 -0.71
N LEU A 149 -10.82 1.88 0.07
CA LEU A 149 -12.16 1.41 -0.27
C LEU A 149 -12.95 2.44 -1.07
N GLU A 150 -12.76 3.74 -0.81
CA GLU A 150 -13.43 4.77 -1.61
C GLU A 150 -12.63 5.13 -2.86
N LEU A 151 -11.30 5.29 -2.75
CA LEU A 151 -10.46 5.78 -3.86
C LEU A 151 -9.74 4.67 -4.64
N GLY A 152 -9.80 3.42 -4.18
CA GLY A 152 -9.19 2.29 -4.87
C GLY A 152 -7.67 2.33 -4.91
N LEU A 153 -7.01 3.02 -3.97
CA LEU A 153 -5.56 3.17 -3.98
C LEU A 153 -4.88 1.95 -3.36
N ALA A 154 -3.99 1.32 -4.14
CA ALA A 154 -3.23 0.15 -3.70
C ALA A 154 -2.44 0.41 -2.40
N GLU A 155 -1.80 1.57 -2.28
CA GLU A 155 -1.10 1.96 -1.05
C GLU A 155 -2.05 2.03 0.16
N GLY A 156 -3.29 2.50 -0.06
CA GLY A 156 -4.31 2.52 0.99
C GLY A 156 -4.66 1.12 1.50
N TYR A 157 -4.83 0.16 0.58
CA TYR A 157 -5.08 -1.24 0.92
C TYR A 157 -3.93 -1.83 1.74
N VAL A 158 -2.67 -1.59 1.34
CA VAL A 158 -1.49 -2.06 2.08
C VAL A 158 -1.44 -1.48 3.49
N GLN A 159 -1.66 -0.16 3.64
CA GLN A 159 -1.63 0.47 4.97
C GLN A 159 -2.76 -0.04 5.86
N LEU A 160 -3.96 -0.27 5.31
CA LEU A 160 -5.07 -0.84 6.06
C LEU A 160 -4.79 -2.29 6.47
N ALA A 161 -4.25 -3.10 5.56
CA ALA A 161 -3.86 -4.48 5.83
C ALA A 161 -2.82 -4.60 6.96
N LYS A 162 -1.86 -3.66 7.04
CA LYS A 162 -0.87 -3.60 8.13
C LYS A 162 -1.48 -3.36 9.51
N LEU A 163 -2.70 -2.83 9.59
CA LEU A 163 -3.41 -2.58 10.84
C LEU A 163 -4.35 -3.72 11.25
N LEU A 164 -4.54 -4.71 10.38
CA LEU A 164 -5.41 -5.84 10.63
C LEU A 164 -4.63 -7.06 11.15
N PRO A 165 -5.24 -7.89 11.99
CA PRO A 165 -4.68 -9.21 12.31
C PRO A 165 -4.62 -10.09 11.04
N PRO A 166 -3.83 -11.18 11.05
CA PRO A 166 -3.84 -12.16 9.97
C PRO A 166 -5.21 -12.85 9.90
N ALA A 167 -6.07 -12.34 9.03
CA ALA A 167 -7.44 -12.79 8.78
C ALA A 167 -7.74 -12.69 7.27
N GLU A 168 -8.83 -13.30 6.83
CA GLU A 168 -9.26 -13.29 5.43
C GLU A 168 -9.44 -11.87 4.86
N GLU A 169 -9.92 -10.93 5.67
CA GLU A 169 -10.03 -9.51 5.28
C GLU A 169 -8.67 -8.90 4.91
N ARG A 170 -7.62 -9.20 5.71
CA ARG A 170 -6.26 -8.73 5.46
C ARG A 170 -5.72 -9.30 4.15
N GLU A 171 -5.91 -10.60 3.93
CA GLU A 171 -5.50 -11.28 2.69
C GLU A 171 -6.19 -10.66 1.47
N THR A 172 -7.50 -10.38 1.56
CA THR A 172 -8.28 -9.72 0.50
C THR A 172 -7.72 -8.35 0.13
N TYR A 173 -7.34 -7.53 1.12
CA TYR A 173 -6.74 -6.23 0.87
C TYR A 173 -5.34 -6.32 0.25
N LEU A 174 -4.51 -7.24 0.73
CA LEU A 174 -3.19 -7.45 0.15
C LEU A 174 -3.27 -7.96 -1.29
N MET A 175 -4.17 -8.90 -1.58
CA MET A 175 -4.42 -9.37 -2.95
C MET A 175 -4.88 -8.24 -3.87
N SER A 176 -5.78 -7.38 -3.40
CA SER A 176 -6.24 -6.21 -4.16
C SER A 176 -5.08 -5.25 -4.48
N ALA A 177 -4.20 -4.99 -3.52
CA ALA A 177 -3.01 -4.17 -3.73
C ALA A 177 -1.98 -4.82 -4.65
N ALA A 178 -1.76 -6.14 -4.52
CA ALA A 178 -0.83 -6.91 -5.35
C ALA A 178 -1.28 -6.94 -6.81
N GLN A 179 -2.58 -7.13 -7.08
CA GLN A 179 -3.17 -7.04 -8.42
C GLN A 179 -3.00 -5.66 -9.06
N ALA A 180 -2.93 -4.61 -8.24
CA ALA A 180 -2.61 -3.25 -8.69
C ALA A 180 -1.10 -2.98 -8.84
N GLY A 181 -0.26 -4.01 -8.73
CA GLY A 181 1.20 -3.92 -8.90
C GLY A 181 1.95 -3.40 -7.68
N HIS A 182 1.34 -3.40 -6.50
CA HIS A 182 2.01 -2.92 -5.28
C HIS A 182 2.92 -3.99 -4.69
N VAL A 183 4.23 -3.88 -4.96
CA VAL A 183 5.27 -4.85 -4.56
C VAL A 183 5.24 -5.23 -3.08
N GLU A 184 5.16 -4.25 -2.17
CA GLU A 184 5.08 -4.51 -0.72
C GLU A 184 3.88 -5.41 -0.34
N ALA A 185 2.79 -5.38 -1.11
CA ALA A 185 1.64 -6.25 -0.87
C ALA A 185 1.99 -7.72 -1.18
N CYS A 186 2.68 -7.98 -2.29
CA CYS A 186 3.20 -9.30 -2.65
C CYS A 186 4.13 -9.83 -1.53
N ARG A 187 5.04 -8.98 -1.04
CA ARG A 187 5.94 -9.31 0.06
C ARG A 187 5.20 -9.68 1.34
N LEU A 188 4.17 -8.92 1.71
CA LEU A 188 3.35 -9.20 2.89
C LEU A 188 2.54 -10.49 2.74
N LEU A 189 2.03 -10.81 1.53
CA LEU A 189 1.38 -12.09 1.25
C LEU A 189 2.34 -13.26 1.41
N ALA A 190 3.57 -13.14 0.88
CA ALA A 190 4.60 -14.16 1.05
C ALA A 190 4.88 -14.42 2.54
N LEU A 191 5.03 -13.36 3.34
CA LEU A 191 5.26 -13.47 4.77
C LEU A 191 4.07 -14.10 5.51
N ASP A 192 2.84 -13.77 5.15
CA ASP A 192 1.65 -14.37 5.78
C ASP A 192 1.50 -15.86 5.43
N LEU A 193 1.83 -16.26 4.20
CA LEU A 193 1.87 -17.66 3.78
C LEU A 193 3.00 -18.44 4.47
N ALA A 194 4.19 -17.86 4.60
CA ALA A 194 5.29 -18.47 5.34
C ALA A 194 4.95 -18.64 6.83
N ARG A 195 4.22 -17.69 7.42
CA ARG A 195 3.68 -17.82 8.78
C ARG A 195 2.70 -18.98 8.89
N ARG A 196 1.74 -19.06 7.97
CA ARG A 196 0.75 -20.15 7.89
C ARG A 196 1.42 -21.52 7.76
N ALA A 197 2.46 -21.64 6.93
CA ALA A 197 3.20 -22.89 6.76
C ALA A 197 3.94 -23.32 8.05
N SER A 198 4.49 -22.35 8.79
CA SER A 198 5.24 -22.59 10.03
C SER A 198 4.36 -22.85 11.27
N ASP A 199 3.08 -22.50 11.22
CA ASP A 199 2.18 -22.59 12.38
C ASP A 199 1.77 -24.05 12.62
N ALA A 200 2.23 -24.66 13.71
CA ALA A 200 1.88 -26.04 14.08
C ALA A 200 0.37 -26.24 14.24
N SER A 201 -0.37 -25.18 14.57
CA SER A 201 -1.83 -25.20 14.75
C SER A 201 -2.60 -25.07 13.44
N PHE A 202 -1.92 -24.88 12.31
CA PHE A 202 -2.56 -24.76 11.02
C PHE A 202 -3.33 -26.05 10.70
N PRO A 203 -4.66 -25.99 10.47
CA PRO A 203 -5.51 -27.16 10.31
C PRO A 203 -5.26 -27.93 9.00
N GLY A 204 -4.51 -27.33 8.08
CA GLY A 204 -4.11 -27.98 6.83
C GLY A 204 -3.01 -29.02 7.03
N GLY A 205 -3.08 -30.09 6.24
CA GLY A 205 -2.07 -31.14 6.24
C GLY A 205 -0.74 -30.67 5.64
N ASP A 206 0.22 -31.59 5.54
CA ASP A 206 1.54 -31.31 4.95
C ASP A 206 1.45 -30.72 3.53
N GLY A 207 0.47 -31.15 2.73
CA GLY A 207 0.23 -30.64 1.39
C GLY A 207 -0.09 -29.14 1.36
N ASP A 208 -0.96 -28.67 2.27
CA ASP A 208 -1.34 -27.25 2.33
C ASP A 208 -0.17 -26.38 2.78
N ARG A 209 0.68 -26.89 3.67
CA ARG A 209 1.91 -26.23 4.09
C ARG A 209 2.91 -26.12 2.94
N ALA A 210 3.14 -27.23 2.21
CA ALA A 210 4.01 -27.23 1.04
C ALA A 210 3.51 -26.27 -0.05
N TYR A 211 2.19 -26.23 -0.27
CA TYR A 211 1.56 -25.27 -1.18
C TYR A 211 1.78 -23.82 -0.72
N ALA A 212 1.58 -23.53 0.57
CA ALA A 212 1.81 -22.18 1.11
C ALA A 212 3.27 -21.74 0.95
N VAL A 213 4.24 -22.64 1.15
CA VAL A 213 5.67 -22.36 0.92
C VAL A 213 5.94 -22.09 -0.56
N SER A 214 5.38 -22.90 -1.46
CA SER A 214 5.52 -22.69 -2.90
C SER A 214 4.97 -21.33 -3.31
N MET A 215 3.75 -21.01 -2.90
CA MET A 215 3.12 -19.73 -3.20
C MET A 215 3.89 -18.54 -2.62
N ALA A 216 4.43 -18.68 -1.41
CA ALA A 216 5.23 -17.63 -0.81
C ALA A 216 6.49 -17.32 -1.63
N ARG A 217 7.14 -18.34 -2.21
CA ARG A 217 8.28 -18.16 -3.13
C ARG A 217 7.87 -17.45 -4.42
N GLU A 218 6.74 -17.85 -5.02
CA GLU A 218 6.21 -17.18 -6.22
C GLU A 218 5.94 -15.69 -5.97
N TRP A 219 5.37 -15.34 -4.81
CA TRP A 219 5.11 -13.94 -4.46
C TRP A 219 6.38 -13.11 -4.27
N VAL A 220 7.47 -13.71 -3.76
CA VAL A 220 8.75 -13.02 -3.61
C VAL A 220 9.38 -12.73 -4.97
N GLN A 221 9.30 -13.67 -5.93
CA GLN A 221 9.87 -13.49 -7.28
C GLN A 221 9.22 -12.38 -8.11
N ILE A 222 8.06 -11.86 -7.68
CA ILE A 222 7.39 -10.72 -8.32
C ILE A 222 8.09 -9.40 -7.94
N ASP A 223 8.90 -9.38 -6.88
CA ASP A 223 9.63 -8.17 -6.45
C ASP A 223 10.77 -7.84 -7.43
N PRO A 224 10.79 -6.66 -8.05
CA PRO A 224 11.88 -6.28 -8.96
C PRO A 224 13.20 -5.93 -8.23
N ASP A 225 13.21 -5.80 -6.89
CA ASP A 225 14.41 -5.42 -6.12
C ASP A 225 15.05 -6.62 -5.41
N VAL A 226 15.92 -7.31 -6.15
CA VAL A 226 16.67 -8.52 -5.73
C VAL A 226 17.38 -8.35 -4.38
N GLY A 227 17.77 -7.13 -3.99
CA GLY A 227 18.48 -6.89 -2.73
C GLY A 227 17.61 -7.02 -1.47
N GLN A 228 16.29 -6.89 -1.59
CA GLN A 228 15.35 -7.12 -0.47
C GLN A 228 14.75 -8.52 -0.48
N GLU A 229 14.83 -9.23 -1.61
CA GLU A 229 14.44 -10.64 -1.73
C GLU A 229 15.24 -11.50 -0.76
N ASP A 230 16.57 -11.33 -0.69
CA ASP A 230 17.45 -12.15 0.15
C ASP A 230 17.02 -12.17 1.63
N GLY A 231 16.55 -11.04 2.17
CA GLY A 231 16.10 -10.96 3.56
C GLY A 231 14.78 -11.71 3.80
N VAL A 232 13.84 -11.62 2.85
CA VAL A 232 12.54 -12.29 2.93
C VAL A 232 12.66 -13.78 2.63
N VAL A 233 13.49 -14.14 1.65
CA VAL A 233 13.84 -15.53 1.34
C VAL A 233 14.56 -16.15 2.53
N ALA A 234 15.53 -15.48 3.15
CA ALA A 234 16.20 -15.99 4.34
C ALA A 234 15.23 -16.19 5.52
N GLU A 235 14.33 -15.24 5.79
CA GLU A 235 13.29 -15.39 6.82
C GLU A 235 12.35 -16.57 6.51
N LEU A 236 11.99 -16.74 5.24
CA LEU A 236 11.15 -17.83 4.76
C LEU A 236 11.87 -19.19 4.89
N GLU A 237 13.11 -19.28 4.45
CA GLU A 237 13.95 -20.48 4.53
C GLU A 237 14.26 -20.87 5.98
N GLU A 238 14.53 -19.90 6.86
CA GLU A 238 14.70 -20.15 8.29
C GLU A 238 13.44 -20.77 8.90
N ARG A 239 12.26 -20.21 8.58
CA ARG A 239 10.97 -20.67 9.10
C ARG A 239 10.58 -22.04 8.56
N VAL A 240 10.80 -22.27 7.27
CA VAL A 240 10.53 -23.56 6.62
C VAL A 240 11.52 -24.63 7.09
N GLY A 241 12.80 -24.28 7.22
CA GLY A 241 13.83 -25.18 7.73
C GLY A 241 13.59 -25.62 9.16
N LYS A 242 13.19 -24.70 10.06
CA LYS A 242 12.78 -25.05 11.44
C LYS A 242 11.65 -26.06 11.46
N TRP A 243 10.65 -25.89 10.60
CA TRP A 243 9.54 -26.83 10.50
C TRP A 243 9.96 -28.22 10.05
N TRP A 244 10.77 -28.33 8.98
CA TRP A 244 11.30 -29.63 8.53
C TRP A 244 12.12 -30.34 9.61
N ALA A 245 12.97 -29.58 10.31
CA ALA A 245 13.78 -30.12 11.41
C ALA A 245 12.93 -30.58 12.61
N ASP A 246 11.82 -29.90 12.91
CA ASP A 246 10.88 -30.33 13.96
C ASP A 246 10.10 -31.58 13.53
N LYS A 247 9.67 -31.66 12.26
CA LYS A 247 8.99 -32.84 11.72
C LYS A 247 9.86 -34.09 11.78
N GLU A 248 11.12 -33.99 11.35
CA GLU A 248 12.08 -35.10 11.39
C GLU A 248 12.35 -35.60 12.82
N ARG A 249 12.33 -34.70 13.81
CA ARG A 249 12.48 -35.07 15.23
C ARG A 249 11.29 -35.83 15.80
N HIS A 250 10.08 -35.54 15.34
CA HIS A 250 8.85 -36.12 15.90
C HIS A 250 8.33 -37.35 15.14
N HIS A 251 8.68 -37.52 13.86
CA HIS A 251 8.24 -38.67 13.04
C HIS A 251 9.38 -39.28 12.20
N PRO A 252 10.43 -39.86 12.83
CA PRO A 252 11.57 -40.42 12.11
C PRO A 252 11.24 -41.68 11.28
N GLU A 253 10.09 -42.34 11.53
CA GLU A 253 9.74 -43.61 10.89
C GLU A 253 9.05 -43.46 9.52
N GLU A 254 8.40 -42.33 9.23
CA GLU A 254 7.74 -42.12 7.91
C GLU A 254 8.74 -41.91 6.77
N HIS A 255 9.91 -41.31 7.06
CA HIS A 255 10.94 -41.03 6.06
C HIS A 255 11.76 -42.27 5.66
N ARG A 256 11.65 -43.40 6.37
CA ARG A 256 12.38 -44.64 6.03
C ARG A 256 11.68 -45.50 4.98
N ASN A 257 10.44 -45.20 4.60
CA ASN A 257 9.63 -46.09 3.78
C ASN A 257 9.50 -45.70 2.29
N THR A 258 10.12 -44.59 1.85
CA THR A 258 10.15 -44.20 0.44
C THR A 258 11.31 -44.83 -0.35
N ASP A 259 12.23 -45.53 0.29
CA ASP A 259 13.48 -46.01 -0.32
C ASP A 259 13.49 -47.51 -0.71
N ARG A 260 12.34 -48.20 -0.69
CA ARG A 260 12.27 -49.61 -1.13
C ARG A 260 11.02 -49.95 -1.94
N LYS A 261 11.13 -49.77 -3.26
CA LYS A 261 10.82 -50.83 -4.24
C LYS A 261 11.37 -50.43 -5.62
N PRO A 262 12.48 -51.02 -6.09
CA PRO A 262 12.79 -50.97 -7.52
C PRO A 262 11.68 -51.72 -8.27
N LEU A 263 10.97 -51.01 -9.15
CA LEU A 263 10.10 -51.62 -10.13
C LEU A 263 10.98 -52.48 -11.06
N HIS A 264 11.00 -53.79 -10.81
CA HIS A 264 11.53 -54.76 -11.75
C HIS A 264 10.66 -54.73 -13.02
N VAL A 265 11.09 -53.96 -14.02
CA VAL A 265 10.53 -54.03 -15.37
C VAL A 265 11.11 -55.28 -16.03
N ASN A 266 10.27 -56.30 -16.16
CA ASN A 266 10.63 -57.58 -16.76
C ASN A 266 10.47 -57.47 -18.29
N PHE A 267 11.55 -57.15 -19.01
CA PHE A 267 11.58 -57.21 -20.48
C PHE A 267 11.78 -58.66 -20.94
N GLY A 268 10.67 -59.38 -21.13
CA GLY A 268 10.66 -60.68 -21.79
C GLY A 268 10.75 -60.55 -23.31
N SER A 269 11.94 -60.74 -23.87
CA SER A 269 12.13 -61.10 -25.28
C SER A 269 11.72 -62.56 -25.50
N LYS A 270 10.77 -62.81 -26.40
CA LYS A 270 10.68 -64.09 -27.12
C LYS A 270 10.50 -63.84 -28.61
N LYS A 271 11.24 -64.67 -29.34
CA LYS A 271 11.46 -64.77 -30.79
C LYS A 271 10.18 -64.94 -31.59
#